data_AF-A0A959H650-F1
#
_entry.id   AF-A0A959H650-F1
#
_cell.length_a   1.000
_cell.length_b   1.000
_cell.length_c   1.000
_cell.angle_alpha   90.00
_cell.angle_beta   90.00
_cell.angle_gamma   90.00
#
_symmetry.space_group_name_H-M   'P 1'
#
loop_
_entity.id
_entity.type
_entity.pdbx_description
1 polymer ?
#
loop_
_entity_poly.entity_id
_entity_poly.type
_entity_poly.pdbx_seq_one_letter_code
_entity_poly.pdbx_strand_id
1 'polypeptide(L)'
;MVSAARLNDFRQEDDSTFRASILPENTPVNPSPWYAFRLWAEQEQDVRLVLDYTHARHRYFPKVSQDGKTWEALDSSRFSMPDKEDALLALRLSPDTLWLAAQAPASARQVGQWCARQRLHPAVQWDTIGRSRLGRALWMLDLYL
;
A
#
# COMPACT_ATOMS: atom_id res chain seq x y z
N MET A 1 5.20 2.44 -12.55
CA MET A 1 5.23 2.55 -11.08
C MET A 1 3.92 3.14 -10.59
N VAL A 2 3.36 2.58 -9.51
CA VAL A 2 2.19 3.15 -8.83
C VAL A 2 2.70 4.20 -7.83
N SER A 3 2.04 5.36 -7.75
CA SER A 3 2.35 6.37 -6.72
C SER A 3 2.02 5.82 -5.33
N ALA A 4 2.89 6.06 -4.35
CA ALA A 4 2.79 5.45 -3.02
C ALA A 4 2.80 3.91 -3.04
N ALA A 5 3.56 3.30 -3.97
CA ALA A 5 3.89 1.87 -3.93
C ALA A 5 5.27 1.62 -3.32
N ARG A 6 5.42 0.45 -2.72
CA ARG A 6 6.68 -0.05 -2.16
C ARG A 6 6.68 -1.56 -2.16
N LEU A 7 7.78 -2.10 -2.67
CA LEU A 7 8.19 -3.49 -2.69
C LEU A 7 9.71 -3.48 -2.83
N ASN A 8 10.44 -4.11 -1.91
CA ASN A 8 11.90 -4.06 -1.94
C ASN A 8 12.50 -5.15 -2.81
N ASP A 9 11.94 -6.35 -2.74
CA ASP A 9 12.32 -7.49 -3.59
C ASP A 9 11.13 -8.45 -3.75
N PHE A 10 11.16 -9.26 -4.80
CA PHE A 10 10.16 -10.30 -5.06
C PHE A 10 10.82 -11.51 -5.72
N ARG A 11 10.66 -12.68 -5.10
CA ARG A 11 11.22 -13.93 -5.62
C ARG A 11 10.22 -15.08 -5.53
N GLN A 12 10.34 -16.01 -6.46
CA GLN A 12 9.66 -17.29 -6.40
C GLN A 12 10.52 -18.26 -5.60
N GLU A 13 9.92 -18.93 -4.60
CA GLU A 13 10.59 -19.95 -3.78
C GLU A 13 10.31 -21.35 -4.31
N ASP A 14 9.08 -21.60 -4.79
CA ASP A 14 8.64 -22.82 -5.46
C ASP A 14 7.50 -22.52 -6.45
N ASP A 15 6.90 -23.56 -7.04
CA ASP A 15 5.84 -23.44 -8.05
C ASP A 15 4.63 -22.59 -7.60
N SER A 16 4.36 -22.52 -6.30
CA SER A 16 3.19 -21.83 -5.72
C SER A 16 3.52 -20.82 -4.63
N THR A 17 4.77 -20.78 -4.16
CA THR A 17 5.21 -19.92 -3.05
C THR A 17 6.11 -18.81 -3.57
N PHE A 18 5.75 -17.58 -3.21
CA PHE A 18 6.50 -16.37 -3.52
C PHE A 18 6.82 -15.63 -2.23
N ARG A 19 7.93 -14.89 -2.24
CA ARG A 19 8.35 -14.04 -1.13
C ARG A 19 8.52 -12.60 -1.60
N ALA A 20 7.91 -11.68 -0.87
CA ALA A 20 8.05 -10.24 -1.02
C ALA A 20 8.82 -9.68 0.19
N SER A 21 9.97 -9.05 -0.05
CA SER A 21 10.72 -8.37 1.02
C SER A 21 10.16 -6.98 1.27
N ILE A 22 9.83 -6.69 2.52
CA ILE A 22 9.25 -5.42 2.98
C ILE A 22 10.16 -4.78 4.03
N LEU A 23 11.09 -3.94 3.56
CA LEU A 23 12.09 -3.30 4.43
C LEU A 23 11.59 -1.96 5.00
N PRO A 24 12.06 -1.58 6.21
CA PRO A 24 11.85 -0.25 6.77
C PRO A 24 12.20 0.90 5.83
N GLU A 25 11.53 2.04 5.98
CA GLU A 25 11.84 3.24 5.20
C GLU A 25 13.29 3.68 5.40
N ASN A 26 13.74 3.71 6.66
CA ASN A 26 15.14 3.89 7.03
C ASN A 26 15.41 3.21 8.38
N THR A 27 16.65 2.80 8.59
CA THR A 27 17.12 2.23 9.86
C THR A 27 18.30 3.07 10.33
N PRO A 28 18.37 3.47 11.62
CA PRO A 28 17.48 3.09 12.74
C PRO A 28 16.27 4.02 12.99
N VAL A 29 16.06 5.09 12.20
CA VAL A 29 15.13 6.17 12.58
C VAL A 29 13.64 5.80 12.44
N ASN A 30 13.24 5.09 11.39
CA ASN A 30 11.85 4.71 11.15
C ASN A 30 11.76 3.23 10.74
N PRO A 31 11.72 2.31 11.72
CA PRO A 31 11.66 0.87 11.46
C PRO A 31 10.28 0.42 10.97
N SER A 32 9.39 1.33 10.54
CA SER A 32 8.02 0.99 10.12
C SER A 32 7.98 0.60 8.64
N PRO A 33 7.88 -0.70 8.30
CA PRO A 33 7.67 -1.13 6.93
C PRO A 33 6.26 -0.75 6.46
N TRP A 34 6.15 -0.46 5.17
CA TRP A 34 4.88 -0.38 4.46
C TRP A 34 5.03 -0.99 3.08
N TYR A 35 3.95 -1.50 2.54
CA TYR A 35 3.93 -2.10 1.21
C TYR A 35 2.66 -1.71 0.48
N ALA A 36 2.79 -1.60 -0.84
CA ALA A 36 1.67 -1.54 -1.77
C ALA A 36 2.20 -1.93 -3.15
N PHE A 37 1.65 -2.98 -3.74
CA PHE A 37 2.07 -3.49 -5.04
C PHE A 37 0.92 -4.24 -5.73
N ARG A 38 1.19 -4.69 -6.94
CA ARG A 38 0.24 -5.39 -7.81
C ARG A 38 0.77 -6.77 -8.12
N LEU A 39 -0.14 -7.73 -8.21
CA LEU A 39 0.10 -9.12 -8.57
C LEU A 39 -0.90 -9.52 -9.67
N TRP A 40 -0.47 -10.37 -10.57
CA TRP A 40 -1.29 -11.02 -11.59
C TRP A 40 -0.59 -12.30 -12.03
N ALA A 41 -1.31 -13.18 -12.70
CA ALA A 41 -0.80 -14.44 -13.22
C ALA A 41 -1.35 -14.68 -14.64
N GLU A 42 -0.61 -15.38 -15.49
CA GLU A 42 -1.08 -15.66 -16.87
C GLU A 42 -2.36 -16.51 -16.92
N GLN A 43 -2.58 -17.31 -15.87
CA GLN A 43 -3.75 -18.14 -15.67
C GLN A 43 -4.17 -18.07 -14.20
N GLU A 44 -5.44 -18.38 -13.94
CA GLU A 44 -5.93 -18.45 -12.56
C GLU A 44 -5.12 -19.47 -11.74
N GLN A 45 -4.60 -19.04 -10.59
CA GLN A 45 -3.84 -19.91 -9.70
C GLN A 45 -3.93 -19.42 -8.26
N ASP A 46 -3.93 -20.37 -7.32
CA ASP A 46 -3.76 -20.08 -5.91
C ASP A 46 -2.26 -20.07 -5.56
N VAL A 47 -1.81 -19.00 -4.91
CA VAL A 47 -0.41 -18.82 -4.50
C VAL A 47 -0.32 -18.54 -3.00
N ARG A 48 0.81 -18.93 -2.42
CA ARG A 48 1.24 -18.51 -1.09
C ARG A 48 2.21 -17.35 -1.23
N LEU A 49 1.89 -16.23 -0.60
CA LEU A 49 2.78 -15.09 -0.52
C LEU A 49 3.30 -14.92 0.91
N VAL A 50 4.62 -14.97 1.05
CA VAL A 50 5.34 -14.61 2.28
C VAL A 50 5.69 -13.12 2.21
N LEU A 51 5.23 -12.33 3.18
CA LEU A 51 5.73 -10.98 3.42
C LEU A 51 6.86 -11.07 4.45
N ASP A 52 8.09 -10.92 3.97
CA ASP A 52 9.31 -10.99 4.77
C ASP A 52 9.70 -9.60 5.27
N TYR A 53 9.77 -9.44 6.58
CA TYR A 53 10.06 -8.15 7.21
C TYR A 53 11.51 -7.98 7.66
N THR A 54 12.32 -9.05 7.69
CA THR A 54 13.76 -9.19 8.06
C THR A 54 14.27 -8.38 9.27
N HIS A 55 14.10 -7.05 9.25
CA HIS A 55 14.52 -6.07 10.26
C HIS A 55 13.35 -5.37 10.95
N ALA A 56 12.12 -5.83 10.72
CA ALA A 56 10.91 -5.29 11.29
C ALA A 56 9.91 -6.40 11.59
N ARG A 57 8.74 -6.03 12.11
CA ARG A 57 7.62 -6.93 12.34
C ARG A 57 6.43 -6.52 11.51
N HIS A 58 5.63 -7.49 11.09
CA HIS A 58 4.33 -7.24 10.51
C HIS A 58 3.46 -6.39 11.45
N ARG A 59 2.75 -5.39 10.89
CA ARG A 59 1.96 -4.41 11.66
C ARG A 59 0.51 -4.27 11.19
N TYR A 60 0.24 -4.47 9.92
CA TYR A 60 -1.04 -4.11 9.32
C TYR A 60 -1.66 -5.29 8.60
N PHE A 61 -2.85 -5.66 9.06
CA PHE A 61 -3.66 -6.68 8.41
C PHE A 61 -3.82 -6.33 6.91
N PRO A 62 -3.51 -7.25 5.99
CA PRO A 62 -3.44 -6.93 4.56
C PRO A 62 -4.77 -6.44 3.98
N LYS A 63 -4.68 -5.50 3.06
CA LYS A 63 -5.81 -5.03 2.25
C LYS A 63 -5.61 -5.37 0.79
N VAL A 64 -6.72 -5.71 0.14
CA VAL A 64 -6.75 -6.05 -1.28
C VAL A 64 -7.71 -5.15 -2.05
N SER A 65 -7.49 -5.06 -3.36
CA SER A 65 -8.37 -4.33 -4.28
C SER A 65 -8.22 -4.89 -5.70
N GLN A 66 -9.33 -4.94 -6.45
CA GLN A 66 -9.30 -5.34 -7.87
C GLN A 66 -9.15 -4.13 -8.82
N ASP A 67 -9.52 -2.92 -8.35
CA ASP A 67 -9.56 -1.70 -9.17
C ASP A 67 -8.58 -0.61 -8.72
N GLY A 68 -7.89 -0.83 -7.59
CA GLY A 68 -7.00 0.13 -6.94
C GLY A 68 -7.73 1.32 -6.29
N LYS A 69 -9.06 1.31 -6.24
CA LYS A 69 -9.91 2.40 -5.72
C LYS A 69 -10.72 1.96 -4.51
N THR A 70 -11.30 0.76 -4.59
CA THR A 70 -12.13 0.14 -3.56
C THR A 70 -11.30 -0.91 -2.85
N TRP A 71 -11.11 -0.73 -1.55
CA TRP A 71 -10.20 -1.57 -0.75
C TRP A 71 -10.96 -2.27 0.35
N GLU A 72 -10.66 -3.55 0.54
CA GLU A 72 -11.19 -4.38 1.59
C GLU A 72 -10.08 -5.09 2.36
N ALA A 73 -10.37 -5.54 3.57
CA ALA A 73 -9.44 -6.41 4.29
C ALA A 73 -9.41 -7.78 3.61
N LEU A 74 -8.23 -8.41 3.56
CA LEU A 74 -8.13 -9.80 3.14
C LEU A 74 -9.01 -10.71 4.02
N ASP A 75 -9.56 -11.77 3.48
CA ASP A 75 -10.26 -12.79 4.29
C ASP A 75 -9.28 -13.32 5.36
N SER A 76 -9.67 -13.26 6.64
CA SER A 76 -8.84 -13.72 7.74
C SER A 76 -8.47 -15.21 7.68
N SER A 77 -9.28 -16.04 7.00
CA SER A 77 -8.94 -17.45 6.75
C SER A 77 -7.76 -17.62 5.78
N ARG A 78 -7.42 -16.57 5.02
CA ARG A 78 -6.32 -16.53 4.05
C ARG A 78 -5.07 -15.84 4.58
N PHE A 79 -5.01 -15.58 5.88
CA PHE A 79 -3.91 -14.87 6.52
C PHE A 79 -3.44 -15.63 7.77
N SER A 80 -2.12 -15.75 7.94
CA SER A 80 -1.53 -16.28 9.17
C SER A 80 -0.15 -15.68 9.47
N MET A 81 0.28 -15.81 10.72
CA MET A 81 1.58 -15.35 11.22
C MET A 81 2.16 -16.40 12.19
N PRO A 82 2.67 -17.53 11.70
CA PRO A 82 3.13 -18.63 12.55
C PRO A 82 4.29 -18.21 13.46
N ASP A 83 5.28 -17.49 12.91
CA ASP A 83 6.51 -17.12 13.63
C ASP A 83 6.48 -15.67 14.15
N LYS A 84 5.33 -14.99 14.07
CA LYS A 84 5.08 -13.59 14.44
C LYS A 84 5.94 -12.52 13.74
N GLU A 85 6.89 -12.91 12.91
CA GLU A 85 7.76 -12.01 12.15
C GLU A 85 7.23 -11.82 10.72
N ASP A 86 7.06 -12.92 9.99
CA ASP A 86 6.54 -12.95 8.62
C ASP A 86 5.01 -13.09 8.59
N ALA A 87 4.40 -12.52 7.55
CA ALA A 87 2.98 -12.73 7.25
C ALA A 87 2.81 -13.65 6.04
N LEU A 88 1.95 -14.65 6.19
CA LEU A 88 1.60 -15.61 5.14
C LEU A 88 0.21 -15.31 4.62
N LEU A 89 0.10 -15.14 3.30
CA LEU A 89 -1.14 -14.83 2.61
C LEU A 89 -1.44 -15.92 1.58
N ALA A 90 -2.67 -16.42 1.54
CA ALA A 90 -3.18 -17.26 0.48
C ALA A 90 -3.97 -16.40 -0.52
N LEU A 91 -3.46 -16.25 -1.74
CA LEU A 91 -4.03 -15.36 -2.76
C LEU A 91 -4.48 -16.17 -3.97
N ARG A 92 -5.65 -15.81 -4.53
CA ARG A 92 -6.05 -16.28 -5.86
C ARG A 92 -5.68 -15.21 -6.87
N LEU A 93 -4.72 -15.51 -7.74
CA LEU A 93 -4.31 -14.64 -8.83
C LEU A 93 -5.04 -15.03 -10.11
N SER A 94 -5.16 -14.08 -11.02
CA SER A 94 -5.76 -14.23 -12.35
C SER A 94 -5.00 -13.35 -13.35
N PRO A 95 -5.34 -13.38 -14.64
CA PRO A 95 -4.83 -12.40 -15.62
C PRO A 95 -5.13 -10.95 -15.24
N ASP A 96 -6.20 -10.73 -14.47
CA ASP A 96 -6.53 -9.42 -13.92
C ASP A 96 -5.69 -9.08 -12.68
N THR A 97 -5.52 -7.77 -12.47
CA THR A 97 -4.66 -7.22 -11.43
C THR A 97 -5.30 -7.33 -10.05
N LEU A 98 -4.61 -8.00 -9.12
CA LEU A 98 -4.83 -7.88 -7.69
C LEU A 98 -3.88 -6.83 -7.11
N TRP A 99 -4.43 -5.86 -6.40
CA TRP A 99 -3.67 -4.93 -5.57
C TRP A 99 -3.57 -5.47 -4.15
N LEU A 100 -2.38 -5.38 -3.56
CA LEU A 100 -2.10 -5.78 -2.19
C LEU A 100 -1.36 -4.65 -1.47
N ALA A 101 -1.86 -4.22 -0.31
CA ALA A 101 -1.26 -3.12 0.44
C ALA A 101 -1.47 -3.24 1.95
N ALA A 102 -0.57 -2.62 2.72
CA ALA A 102 -0.71 -2.46 4.17
C ALA A 102 -1.89 -1.52 4.52
N GLN A 103 -2.12 -0.51 3.68
CA GLN A 103 -3.22 0.44 3.75
C GLN A 103 -3.58 0.91 2.34
N ALA A 104 -4.81 1.38 2.14
CA ALA A 104 -5.23 1.98 0.88
C ALA A 104 -4.31 3.19 0.56
N PRO A 105 -3.56 3.18 -0.56
CA PRO A 105 -2.64 4.26 -0.88
C PRO A 105 -3.36 5.59 -1.12
N ALA A 106 -2.90 6.64 -0.46
CA ALA A 106 -3.32 8.02 -0.69
C ALA A 106 -2.19 8.80 -1.39
N SER A 107 -2.11 8.69 -2.71
CA SER A 107 -1.10 9.39 -3.51
C SER A 107 -1.26 10.92 -3.44
N ALA A 108 -0.16 11.65 -3.67
CA ALA A 108 -0.20 13.11 -3.76
C ALA A 108 -1.22 13.61 -4.81
N ARG A 109 -1.42 12.86 -5.90
CA ARG A 109 -2.45 13.16 -6.89
C ARG A 109 -3.86 13.02 -6.32
N GLN A 110 -4.15 11.93 -5.61
CA GLN A 110 -5.47 11.72 -4.97
C GLN A 110 -5.74 12.79 -3.91
N VAL A 111 -4.75 13.12 -3.09
CA VAL A 111 -4.86 14.21 -2.10
C VAL A 111 -5.14 15.54 -2.79
N GLY A 112 -4.40 15.87 -3.86
CA GLY A 112 -4.63 17.10 -4.62
C GLY A 112 -6.01 17.17 -5.27
N GLN A 113 -6.49 16.06 -5.84
CA GLN A 113 -7.85 15.96 -6.37
C GLN A 113 -8.91 16.10 -5.28
N TRP A 114 -8.67 15.55 -4.09
CA TRP A 114 -9.55 15.72 -2.94
C TRP A 114 -9.60 17.20 -2.50
N CYS A 115 -8.46 17.87 -2.34
CA CYS A 115 -8.40 19.31 -2.04
C CYS A 115 -9.16 20.15 -3.09
N ALA A 116 -8.95 19.84 -4.37
CA ALA A 116 -9.60 20.53 -5.48
C ALA A 116 -11.14 20.34 -5.48
N ARG A 117 -11.66 19.26 -4.90
CA ARG A 117 -13.10 19.07 -4.68
C ARG A 117 -13.59 19.86 -3.46
N GLN A 118 -12.85 19.83 -2.35
CA GLN A 118 -13.27 20.54 -1.13
C GLN A 118 -13.39 22.05 -1.32
N ARG A 119 -12.47 22.66 -2.10
CA ARG A 119 -12.51 24.11 -2.39
C ARG A 119 -13.79 24.60 -3.09
N LEU A 120 -14.62 23.69 -3.62
CA LEU A 120 -15.88 24.07 -4.26
C LEU A 120 -16.94 24.51 -3.24
N HIS A 121 -16.75 24.17 -1.96
CA HIS A 121 -17.60 24.64 -0.89
C HIS A 121 -17.23 26.08 -0.50
N PRO A 122 -18.21 27.00 -0.34
CA PRO A 122 -17.94 28.43 -0.12
C PRO A 122 -17.18 28.74 1.19
N ALA A 123 -17.31 27.88 2.20
CA ALA A 123 -16.57 27.99 3.47
C ALA A 123 -15.10 27.54 3.39
N VAL A 124 -14.65 26.98 2.26
CA VAL A 124 -13.32 26.38 2.14
C VAL A 124 -12.42 27.28 1.30
N GLN A 125 -11.30 27.72 1.88
CA GLN A 125 -10.20 28.32 1.13
C GLN A 125 -9.07 27.30 0.91
N TRP A 126 -8.41 27.36 -0.25
CA TRP A 126 -7.26 26.51 -0.58
C TRP A 126 -6.05 27.37 -0.92
N ASP A 127 -4.97 27.16 -0.17
CA ASP A 127 -3.69 27.84 -0.41
C ASP A 127 -2.50 26.85 -0.46
N THR A 128 -1.36 27.34 -0.92
CA THR A 128 -0.06 26.68 -0.83
C THR A 128 0.83 27.40 0.17
N ILE A 129 1.03 26.78 1.33
CA ILE A 129 1.82 27.37 2.43
C ILE A 129 3.32 27.11 2.32
N GLY A 130 3.75 26.41 1.27
CA GLY A 130 5.16 26.15 1.02
C GLY A 130 5.40 24.97 0.09
N ARG A 131 6.63 24.49 0.08
CA ARG A 131 7.07 23.34 -0.71
C ARG A 131 7.90 22.39 0.16
N SER A 132 7.74 21.08 -0.07
CA SER A 132 8.61 20.06 0.52
C SER A 132 10.03 20.15 -0.05
N ARG A 133 10.98 19.41 0.56
CA ARG A 133 12.38 19.35 0.09
C ARG A 133 12.53 18.94 -1.39
N LEU A 134 11.57 18.17 -1.92
CA LEU A 134 11.54 17.77 -3.33
C LEU A 134 10.60 18.64 -4.18
N GLY A 135 10.29 19.87 -3.73
CA GLY A 135 9.55 20.88 -4.50
C GLY A 135 8.03 20.70 -4.57
N ARG A 136 7.46 19.65 -3.94
CA ARG A 136 6.00 19.41 -3.94
C ARG A 136 5.28 20.45 -3.09
N ALA A 137 4.20 21.02 -3.60
CA ALA A 137 3.37 21.99 -2.87
C ALA A 137 2.81 21.39 -1.56
N LEU A 138 2.85 22.18 -0.50
CA LEU A 138 2.18 21.89 0.77
C LEU A 138 0.86 22.65 0.76
N TRP A 139 -0.24 21.93 0.62
CA TRP A 139 -1.58 22.52 0.54
C TRP A 139 -2.18 22.70 1.93
N MET A 140 -2.87 23.82 2.11
CA MET A 140 -3.70 24.11 3.27
C MET A 140 -5.14 24.27 2.83
N LEU A 141 -6.08 23.66 3.56
CA LEU A 141 -7.50 23.96 3.46
C LEU A 141 -7.92 24.68 4.75
N ASP A 142 -8.46 25.87 4.61
CA ASP A 142 -8.95 26.67 5.73
C ASP A 142 -10.49 26.72 5.69
N LEU A 143 -11.12 26.60 6.86
CA LEU A 143 -12.57 26.48 7.03
C LEU A 143 -13.11 27.69 7.79
N TYR A 144 -13.85 28.54 7.11
CA TYR A 144 -14.51 29.70 7.72
C TYR A 144 -15.97 29.33 8.00
N LEU A 145 -16.31 29.24 9.28
CA LEU A 145 -17.69 29.06 9.75
C LEU A 145 -18.44 30.40 9.79
#